data_AF-A0A959JB92-F1
#
_entry.id   AF-A0A959JB92-F1
#
_cell.length_a   1.000
_cell.length_b   1.000
_cell.length_c   1.000
_cell.angle_alpha   90.00
_cell.angle_beta   90.00
_cell.angle_gamma   90.00
#
_symmetry.space_group_name_H-M   'P 1'
#
loop_
_entity.id
_entity.type
_entity.pdbx_description
1 polymer ?
#
loop_
_entity_poly.entity_id
_entity_poly.type
_entity_poly.pdbx_seq_one_letter_code
_entity_poly.pdbx_strand_id
1 'polypeptide(L)'
;MKKTVFYLILVSMAIVSGCKAIKNMPEAEPSPEQVSLAVEPGNSIPLDVQLQKVPGITVQGEGANARVRIRGSASFLGDSEPLFVVNGVPVYGGFRDVFSMVNTAQLKSINVLRNPSDTGIYGTRGANGVVEIKY
;
A
#
# COMPACT_ATOMS: atom_id res chain seq x y z
N MET A 1 19.95 -64.35 18.91
CA MET A 1 21.23 -63.63 18.75
C MET A 1 21.01 -62.24 18.15
N LYS A 2 20.40 -61.30 18.91
CA LYS A 2 20.20 -59.89 18.50
C LYS A 2 20.37 -58.89 19.68
N LYS A 3 21.10 -59.28 20.73
CA LYS A 3 21.33 -58.44 21.93
C LYS A 3 22.74 -57.83 22.00
N THR A 4 23.62 -58.16 21.05
CA THR A 4 25.03 -57.74 21.00
C THR A 4 25.25 -56.38 20.33
N VAL A 5 24.27 -55.85 19.60
CA VAL A 5 24.35 -54.54 18.93
C VAL A 5 24.01 -53.39 19.89
N PHE A 6 23.36 -53.68 21.02
CA PHE A 6 22.88 -52.66 21.96
C PHE A 6 23.91 -52.25 23.02
N TYR A 7 25.12 -52.82 23.02
CA TYR A 7 26.10 -52.67 24.11
C TYR A 7 27.44 -52.01 23.69
N LEU A 8 27.58 -51.54 22.43
CA LEU A 8 28.89 -51.16 21.88
C LEU A 8 29.16 -49.66 21.76
N ILE A 9 28.28 -48.77 22.23
CA ILE A 9 28.56 -47.31 22.21
C ILE A 9 28.11 -46.64 23.51
N LEU A 10 28.40 -47.28 24.65
CA LEU A 10 28.10 -46.72 25.97
C LEU A 10 29.33 -46.41 26.84
N VAL A 11 30.57 -46.53 26.37
CA VAL A 11 31.72 -46.27 27.26
C VAL A 11 32.93 -45.69 26.52
N SER A 12 33.01 -44.37 26.44
CA SER A 12 34.28 -43.64 26.58
C SER A 12 34.01 -42.23 27.09
N MET A 13 34.13 -42.14 28.40
CA MET A 13 34.02 -40.96 29.23
C MET A 13 35.35 -40.19 29.22
N ALA A 14 35.24 -38.86 29.33
CA ALA A 14 36.29 -37.87 29.63
C ALA A 14 37.22 -37.51 28.44
N ILE A 15 37.62 -36.25 28.20
CA ILE A 15 37.93 -35.16 29.13
C ILE A 15 37.56 -33.79 28.53
N VAL A 16 37.11 -32.92 29.44
CA VAL A 16 36.88 -31.47 29.38
C VAL A 16 38.02 -30.66 28.73
N SER A 17 37.67 -29.74 27.83
CA SER A 17 38.34 -28.43 27.75
C SER A 17 37.50 -27.37 27.02
N GLY A 18 36.89 -26.50 27.83
CA GLY A 18 36.82 -25.06 27.61
C GLY A 18 36.03 -24.52 26.41
N CYS A 19 34.80 -24.07 26.66
CA CYS A 19 34.29 -22.85 26.03
C CYS A 19 33.86 -21.89 27.14
N LYS A 20 34.59 -20.78 27.25
CA LYS A 20 34.26 -19.65 28.12
C LYS A 20 32.92 -19.05 27.69
N ALA A 21 32.10 -18.76 28.70
CA ALA A 21 31.03 -17.76 28.78
C ALA A 21 30.84 -16.84 27.55
N ILE A 22 29.74 -17.06 26.83
CA ILE A 22 29.01 -15.98 26.16
C ILE A 22 27.72 -15.78 26.94
N LYS A 23 27.81 -14.78 27.81
CA LYS A 23 26.78 -14.07 28.57
C LYS A 23 25.40 -14.11 27.89
N ASN A 24 24.44 -14.66 28.62
CA ASN A 24 23.03 -14.29 28.71
C ASN A 24 22.44 -13.64 27.45
N MET A 25 21.64 -14.40 26.69
CA MET A 25 20.65 -13.83 25.77
C MET A 25 19.36 -13.62 26.58
N PRO A 26 19.06 -12.40 27.06
CA PRO A 26 17.70 -12.08 27.41
C PRO A 26 16.87 -12.11 26.12
N GLU A 27 15.71 -12.72 26.24
CA GLU A 27 14.58 -12.61 25.33
C GLU A 27 14.41 -11.15 24.90
N ALA A 28 14.85 -10.83 23.69
CA ALA A 28 14.56 -9.56 23.08
C ALA A 28 13.08 -9.62 22.66
N GLU A 29 12.22 -9.15 23.57
CA GLU A 29 10.98 -8.51 23.14
C GLU A 29 11.32 -7.63 21.93
N PRO A 30 10.61 -7.73 20.79
CA PRO A 30 10.68 -6.69 19.78
C PRO A 30 10.03 -5.44 20.37
N SER A 31 10.79 -4.73 21.22
CA SER A 31 10.49 -3.38 21.63
C SER A 31 10.37 -2.56 20.35
N PRO A 32 9.33 -1.72 20.23
CA PRO A 32 8.97 -1.07 18.98
C PRO A 32 10.15 -0.26 18.49
N GLU A 33 10.69 -0.65 17.33
CA GLU A 33 11.64 0.19 16.62
C GLU A 33 10.87 1.45 16.26
N GLN A 34 11.20 2.51 16.99
CA GLN A 34 10.58 3.82 16.89
C GLN A 34 10.83 4.31 15.47
N VAL A 35 9.87 4.11 14.56
CA VAL A 35 9.80 4.92 13.35
C VAL A 35 9.65 6.34 13.86
N SER A 36 10.73 7.11 13.79
CA SER A 36 10.78 8.50 14.19
C SER A 36 9.82 9.27 13.30
N LEU A 37 8.57 9.38 13.75
CA LEU A 37 7.55 10.22 13.18
C LEU A 37 7.89 11.67 13.52
N ALA A 38 8.88 12.23 12.83
CA ALA A 38 8.81 13.65 12.50
C ALA A 38 7.72 13.82 11.43
N VAL A 39 6.47 13.58 11.82
CA VAL A 39 5.31 14.06 11.08
C VAL A 39 5.11 15.50 11.54
N GLU A 40 5.61 16.40 10.70
CA GLU A 40 5.25 17.82 10.67
C GLU A 40 3.73 18.00 10.91
N PRO A 41 3.29 19.07 11.59
CA PRO A 41 1.90 19.25 11.97
C PRO A 41 0.96 19.22 10.74
N GLY A 42 0.22 18.11 10.56
CA GLY A 42 -0.64 17.92 9.40
C GLY A 42 -0.76 16.46 8.96
N ASN A 43 -1.10 15.55 9.88
CA ASN A 43 -1.23 14.09 9.70
C ASN A 43 -2.35 13.64 8.72
N SER A 44 -2.63 14.41 7.68
CA SER A 44 -3.54 14.03 6.62
C SER A 44 -2.80 13.15 5.62
N ILE A 45 -3.19 11.87 5.55
CA ILE A 45 -2.72 10.94 4.51
C ILE A 45 -2.93 11.62 3.15
N PRO A 46 -1.91 11.74 2.29
CA PRO A 46 -2.06 12.45 1.02
C PRO A 46 -3.00 11.68 0.07
N LEU A 47 -3.63 12.40 -0.86
CA LEU A 47 -4.76 11.89 -1.65
C LEU A 47 -4.37 10.68 -2.51
N ASP A 48 -3.15 10.68 -3.04
CA ASP A 48 -2.55 9.58 -3.80
C ASP A 48 -2.47 8.29 -2.97
N VAL A 49 -2.01 8.38 -1.72
CA VAL A 49 -1.95 7.23 -0.80
C VAL A 49 -3.36 6.75 -0.42
N GLN A 50 -4.33 7.64 -0.31
CA GLN A 50 -5.73 7.25 -0.08
C GLN A 50 -6.30 6.51 -1.30
N LEU A 51 -6.00 6.96 -2.52
CA LEU A 51 -6.41 6.31 -3.76
C LEU A 51 -5.75 4.94 -3.96
N GLN A 52 -4.52 4.74 -3.50
CA GLN A 52 -3.85 3.42 -3.53
C GLN A 52 -4.59 2.36 -2.71
N LYS A 53 -5.32 2.76 -1.67
CA LYS A 53 -6.13 1.86 -0.85
C LYS A 53 -7.46 1.47 -1.52
N VAL A 54 -7.89 2.20 -2.55
CA VAL A 54 -9.14 1.95 -3.25
C VAL A 54 -8.95 0.78 -4.23
N PRO A 55 -9.77 -0.28 -4.15
CA PRO A 55 -9.64 -1.43 -5.02
C PRO A 55 -9.87 -1.05 -6.48
N GLY A 56 -9.06 -1.62 -7.37
CA GLY A 56 -9.18 -1.39 -8.81
C GLY A 56 -8.59 -0.07 -9.29
N ILE A 57 -8.00 0.74 -8.40
CA ILE A 57 -7.14 1.87 -8.77
C ILE A 57 -5.67 1.42 -8.73
N THR A 58 -4.88 1.93 -9.66
CA THR A 58 -3.42 1.89 -9.64
C THR A 58 -2.92 3.32 -9.69
N VAL A 59 -2.12 3.71 -8.71
CA VAL A 59 -1.44 5.01 -8.68
C VAL A 59 0.04 4.77 -8.96
N GLN A 60 0.61 5.56 -9.88
CA GLN A 60 2.03 5.52 -10.21
C GLN A 60 2.67 6.88 -9.93
N GLY A 61 3.76 6.90 -9.17
CA GLY A 61 4.34 8.15 -8.66
C GLY A 61 3.65 8.62 -7.39
N GLU A 62 4.00 9.84 -6.95
CA GLU A 62 3.63 10.37 -5.64
C GLU A 62 3.24 11.85 -5.74
N GLY A 63 2.38 12.29 -4.81
CA GLY A 63 1.92 13.67 -4.71
C GLY A 63 1.19 14.16 -5.96
N ALA A 64 1.34 15.44 -6.28
CA ALA A 64 0.60 16.09 -7.38
C ALA A 64 0.94 15.55 -8.78
N ASN A 65 2.09 14.89 -8.95
CA ASN A 65 2.52 14.34 -10.24
C ASN A 65 2.17 12.86 -10.40
N ALA A 66 1.45 12.26 -9.44
CA ALA A 66 1.04 10.88 -9.55
C ALA A 66 0.05 10.67 -10.71
N ARG A 67 0.19 9.54 -11.40
CA ARG A 67 -0.69 9.10 -12.49
C ARG A 67 -1.66 8.08 -11.92
N VAL A 68 -2.95 8.37 -11.97
CA VAL A 68 -4.00 7.48 -11.47
C VAL A 68 -4.64 6.76 -12.64
N ARG A 69 -4.82 5.44 -12.51
CA ARG A 69 -5.46 4.61 -13.52
C ARG A 69 -6.43 3.64 -12.89
N ILE A 70 -7.51 3.33 -13.60
CA ILE A 70 -8.46 2.29 -13.20
C ILE A 70 -8.04 1.00 -13.90
N ARG A 71 -7.84 -0.09 -13.14
CA ARG A 71 -7.45 -1.39 -13.73
C ARG A 71 -8.43 -1.80 -14.83
N GLY A 72 -7.93 -2.21 -15.99
CA GLY A 72 -8.78 -2.56 -17.14
C GLY A 72 -9.11 -1.40 -18.08
N SER A 73 -8.77 -0.15 -17.76
CA SER A 73 -8.70 0.93 -18.76
C SER A 73 -7.44 0.73 -19.61
N ALA A 74 -7.54 -0.12 -20.63
CA ALA A 74 -6.43 -0.37 -21.54
C ALA A 74 -6.32 0.77 -22.55
N SER A 75 -5.21 1.49 -22.53
CA SER A 75 -4.76 2.29 -23.67
C SER A 75 -3.34 1.85 -24.01
N PHE A 76 -3.12 1.44 -25.25
CA PHE A 76 -1.82 0.97 -25.73
C PHE A 76 -0.83 2.14 -25.94
N LEU A 77 -1.35 3.33 -26.28
CA LEU A 77 -0.56 4.52 -26.65
C LEU A 77 -1.10 5.83 -26.07
N GLY A 78 -2.23 5.78 -25.34
CA GLY A 78 -2.98 6.96 -24.90
C GLY A 78 -2.89 7.20 -23.41
N ASP A 79 -3.26 8.41 -23.01
CA ASP A 79 -3.47 8.74 -21.60
C ASP A 79 -4.75 8.05 -21.09
N SER A 80 -4.56 7.08 -20.20
CA SER A 80 -5.64 6.27 -19.61
C SER A 80 -6.08 6.80 -18.24
N GLU A 81 -5.90 8.08 -17.99
CA GLU A 81 -6.41 8.72 -16.78
C GLU A 81 -7.95 8.74 -16.77
N PRO A 82 -8.57 8.47 -15.61
CA PRO A 82 -10.00 8.59 -15.44
C PRO A 82 -10.44 10.05 -15.40
N LEU A 83 -11.73 10.30 -15.60
CA LEU A 83 -12.31 11.59 -15.25
C LEU A 83 -12.43 11.68 -13.73
N PHE A 84 -11.98 12.79 -13.16
CA PHE A 84 -12.20 13.07 -11.74
C PHE A 84 -13.42 13.94 -11.57
N VAL A 85 -14.23 13.65 -10.55
CA VAL A 85 -15.40 14.44 -10.18
C VAL A 85 -15.27 14.83 -8.73
N VAL A 86 -15.13 16.11 -8.45
CA VAL A 86 -14.93 16.64 -7.10
C VAL A 86 -16.21 17.32 -6.67
N ASN A 87 -16.87 16.81 -5.62
CA ASN A 87 -18.14 17.34 -5.11
C ASN A 87 -19.22 17.49 -6.20
N GLY A 88 -19.25 16.56 -7.17
CA GLY A 88 -20.19 16.58 -8.30
C GLY A 88 -19.75 17.42 -9.50
N VAL A 89 -18.61 18.10 -9.42
CA VAL A 89 -18.06 18.92 -10.51
C VAL A 89 -16.94 18.16 -11.23
N PRO A 90 -17.02 17.93 -12.55
CA PRO A 90 -15.97 17.26 -13.30
C PRO A 90 -14.71 18.15 -13.41
N VAL A 91 -13.55 17.55 -13.20
CA VAL A 91 -12.23 18.19 -13.31
C VAL A 91 -11.49 17.59 -14.50
N TYR A 92 -11.18 18.44 -15.49
CA TYR A 92 -10.57 18.01 -16.75
C TYR A 92 -9.03 18.16 -16.77
N GLY A 93 -8.43 18.72 -15.73
CA GLY A 93 -6.99 18.93 -15.61
C GLY A 93 -6.20 17.72 -15.08
N GLY A 94 -6.86 16.57 -14.91
CA GLY A 94 -6.25 15.34 -14.42
C GLY A 94 -6.00 15.35 -12.91
N PHE A 95 -5.18 14.41 -12.44
CA PHE A 95 -4.99 14.19 -11.00
C PHE A 95 -4.32 15.37 -10.30
N ARG A 96 -3.38 16.06 -10.96
CA ARG A 96 -2.64 17.18 -10.37
C ARG A 96 -3.57 18.29 -9.87
N ASP A 97 -4.55 18.65 -10.68
CA ASP A 97 -5.47 19.73 -10.37
C ASP A 97 -6.45 19.30 -9.26
N VAL A 98 -6.82 18.03 -9.24
CA VAL A 98 -7.60 17.45 -8.12
C VAL A 98 -6.81 17.44 -6.82
N PHE A 99 -5.52 17.08 -6.88
CA PHE A 99 -4.62 17.03 -5.72
C PHE A 99 -4.48 18.40 -5.04
N SER A 100 -4.47 19.50 -5.79
CA SER A 100 -4.42 20.85 -5.23
C SER A 100 -5.77 21.38 -4.75
N MET A 101 -6.88 20.87 -5.28
CA MET A 101 -8.24 21.30 -4.92
C MET A 101 -8.86 20.55 -3.74
N VAL A 102 -8.41 19.32 -3.47
CA VAL A 102 -9.02 18.44 -2.45
C VAL A 102 -8.28 18.57 -1.13
N ASN A 103 -9.02 18.93 -0.07
CA ASN A 103 -8.50 18.86 1.28
C ASN A 103 -8.66 17.43 1.84
N THR A 104 -7.55 16.70 1.97
CA THR A 104 -7.52 15.33 2.46
C THR A 104 -7.95 15.18 3.92
N ALA A 105 -7.89 16.26 4.72
CA ALA A 105 -8.36 16.25 6.11
C ALA A 105 -9.89 16.17 6.22
N GLN A 106 -10.62 16.52 5.16
CA GLN A 106 -12.09 16.52 5.15
C GLN A 106 -12.67 15.43 4.24
N LEU A 107 -11.84 14.53 3.71
CA LEU A 107 -12.33 13.49 2.78
C LEU A 107 -13.43 12.65 3.44
N LYS A 108 -14.59 12.59 2.78
CA LYS A 108 -15.76 11.79 3.16
C LYS A 108 -15.81 10.46 2.42
N SER A 109 -15.59 10.49 1.11
CA SER A 109 -15.70 9.28 0.27
C SER A 109 -14.94 9.39 -1.04
N ILE A 110 -14.44 8.25 -1.51
CA ILE A 110 -13.94 8.06 -2.88
C ILE A 110 -14.75 6.92 -3.51
N ASN A 111 -15.45 7.22 -4.59
CA ASN A 111 -16.20 6.23 -5.36
C ASN A 111 -15.57 6.07 -6.74
N VAL A 112 -15.49 4.83 -7.22
CA VAL A 112 -14.95 4.51 -8.54
C VAL A 112 -16.07 3.94 -9.39
N LEU A 113 -16.37 4.63 -10.48
CA LEU A 113 -17.37 4.22 -11.45
C LEU A 113 -16.66 3.60 -12.66
N ARG A 114 -17.01 2.36 -12.99
CA ARG A 114 -16.45 1.61 -14.12
C ARG A 114 -17.50 1.15 -15.11
N ASN A 115 -18.75 0.97 -14.68
CA ASN A 115 -19.76 0.38 -15.54
C ASN A 115 -20.32 1.43 -16.50
N PRO A 116 -20.68 1.04 -17.74
CA PRO A 116 -21.24 1.97 -18.73
C PRO A 116 -22.49 2.73 -18.25
N SER A 117 -23.32 2.10 -17.42
CA SER A 117 -24.52 2.73 -16.85
C SER A 117 -24.20 3.85 -15.87
N ASP A 118 -23.07 3.74 -15.15
CA ASP A 118 -22.64 4.74 -14.15
C ASP A 118 -21.82 5.85 -14.81
N THR A 119 -20.99 5.51 -15.79
CA THR A 119 -20.09 6.47 -16.46
C THR A 119 -20.74 7.17 -17.65
N GLY A 120 -21.85 6.64 -18.19
CA GLY A 120 -22.53 7.18 -19.35
C GLY A 120 -23.03 8.63 -19.17
N ILE A 121 -23.35 9.02 -17.94
CA ILE A 121 -23.74 10.42 -17.61
C ILE A 121 -22.59 11.41 -17.81
N TYR A 122 -21.34 10.94 -17.81
CA TYR A 122 -20.13 11.74 -17.98
C TYR A 122 -19.60 11.71 -19.42
N GLY A 123 -20.29 11.03 -20.34
CA GLY A 123 -19.97 10.97 -21.76
C GLY A 123 -18.61 10.32 -22.05
N THR A 124 -17.96 10.74 -23.14
CA THR A 124 -16.70 10.16 -23.63
C THR A 124 -15.54 10.29 -22.65
N ARG A 125 -15.56 11.30 -21.77
CA ARG A 125 -14.54 11.49 -20.73
C ARG A 125 -14.61 10.44 -19.63
N GLY A 126 -15.78 9.87 -19.39
CA GLY A 126 -15.97 8.76 -18.46
C GLY A 126 -15.59 7.38 -19.04
N ALA A 127 -15.14 7.29 -20.29
CA ALA A 127 -14.82 6.02 -20.95
C ALA A 127 -13.65 5.26 -20.28
N ASN A 128 -12.68 5.99 -19.72
CA ASN A 128 -11.59 5.42 -18.92
C ASN A 128 -12.00 5.13 -17.46
N GLY A 129 -13.27 5.38 -17.12
CA GLY A 129 -13.84 5.36 -15.78
C GLY A 129 -13.85 6.74 -15.12
N VAL A 130 -14.55 6.81 -13.98
CA VAL A 130 -14.75 8.05 -13.22
C VAL A 130 -14.38 7.82 -11.76
N VAL A 131 -13.64 8.75 -11.17
CA VAL A 131 -13.33 8.77 -9.74
C VAL A 131 -14.04 9.95 -9.11
N GLU A 132 -15.10 9.67 -8.35
CA GLU A 132 -15.82 10.69 -7.59
C GLU A 132 -15.18 10.85 -6.21
N ILE A 133 -14.87 12.09 -5.86
CA ILE A 133 -14.24 12.47 -4.60
C ILE A 133 -15.17 13.45 -3.90
N LYS A 134 -15.53 13.13 -2.66
CA LYS A 134 -16.29 14.02 -1.78
C LYS A 134 -15.45 14.29 -0.54
N TYR A 135 -15.26 15.57 -0.24
CA TYR A 135 -14.62 16.07 0.97
C TYR A 135 -15.49 17.13 1.66
#